data_AF-A0A1L9QUI8-F1
#
_entry.id   AF-A0A1L9QUI8-F1
#
_cell.length_a   1.000
_cell.length_b   1.000
_cell.length_c   1.000
_cell.angle_alpha   90.00
_cell.angle_beta   90.00
_cell.angle_gamma   90.00
#
_symmetry.space_group_name_H-M   'P 1'
#
loop_
_entity.id
_entity.type
_entity.pdbx_description
1 polymer ?
#
loop_
_entity_poly.entity_id
_entity_poly.type
_entity_poly.pdbx_seq_one_letter_code
_entity_poly.pdbx_strand_id
1 'polypeptide(L)'
;MIARHLSLTLLLSVWISAISILSVQNATPVSLKFLLFESVQIPVGILLAFSASLGLLAGLLILPWGSNKTSPFSEPQDLDPSRWD
;
A
#
# COMPACT_ATOMS: atom_id res chain seq x y z
N MET A 1 13.03 -10.38 -6.83
CA MET A 1 12.78 -8.92 -6.72
C MET A 1 11.60 -8.47 -7.58
N ILE A 2 11.55 -8.84 -8.88
CA ILE A 2 10.49 -8.44 -9.83
C ILE A 2 9.09 -8.99 -9.51
N ALA A 3 8.97 -10.25 -9.05
CA ALA A 3 7.67 -10.87 -8.73
C ALA A 3 6.83 -10.11 -7.69
N ARG A 4 7.49 -9.47 -6.71
CA ARG A 4 6.82 -8.66 -5.69
C ARG A 4 6.20 -7.40 -6.29
N HIS A 5 6.90 -6.74 -7.21
CA HIS A 5 6.40 -5.53 -7.87
C HIS A 5 5.23 -5.86 -8.80
N LEU A 6 5.32 -6.97 -9.55
CA LEU A 6 4.24 -7.44 -10.43
C LEU A 6 2.94 -7.73 -9.67
N SER A 7 3.04 -8.35 -8.50
CA SER A 7 1.87 -8.67 -7.68
C SER A 7 1.16 -7.41 -7.19
N LEU A 8 1.93 -6.40 -6.77
CA LEU A 8 1.39 -5.12 -6.29
C LEU A 8 0.78 -4.29 -7.41
N THR A 9 1.42 -4.22 -8.59
CA THR A 9 0.87 -3.47 -9.73
C THR A 9 -0.38 -4.13 -10.30
N LEU A 10 -0.43 -5.47 -10.35
CA LEU A 10 -1.63 -6.20 -10.74
C LEU A 10 -2.79 -5.93 -9.77
N LEU A 11 -2.53 -6.03 -8.47
CA LEU A 11 -3.52 -5.73 -7.44
C LEU A 11 -4.05 -4.30 -7.57
N LEU A 12 -3.15 -3.32 -7.70
CA LEU A 12 -3.52 -1.91 -7.83
C LEU A 12 -4.32 -1.65 -9.11
N SER A 13 -3.93 -2.25 -10.23
CA SER A 13 -4.63 -2.10 -11.51
C SER A 13 -6.05 -2.68 -11.45
N VAL A 14 -6.21 -3.90 -10.94
CA VAL A 14 -7.54 -4.52 -10.77
C VAL A 14 -8.41 -3.67 -9.86
N TRP A 15 -7.83 -3.14 -8.78
CA TRP A 15 -8.55 -2.31 -7.83
C TRP A 15 -9.02 -0.98 -8.45
N ILE A 16 -8.16 -0.29 -9.20
CA ILE A 16 -8.52 0.95 -9.92
C ILE A 16 -9.62 0.67 -10.97
N SER A 17 -9.50 -0.42 -11.74
CA SER A 17 -10.54 -0.81 -12.71
C SER A 17 -11.88 -1.08 -12.05
N ALA A 18 -11.89 -1.78 -10.91
CA ALA A 18 -13.11 -2.03 -10.15
C ALA A 18 -13.76 -0.71 -9.68
N ILE A 19 -12.96 0.22 -9.13
CA ILE A 19 -13.45 1.54 -8.71
C ILE A 19 -14.04 2.31 -9.89
N SER A 20 -13.38 2.28 -11.05
CA SER A 20 -13.87 2.96 -12.26
C SER A 20 -15.21 2.39 -12.75
N ILE A 21 -15.31 1.06 -12.88
CA ILE A 21 -16.54 0.40 -13.34
C ILE A 21 -17.68 0.66 -12.36
N LEU A 22 -17.45 0.45 -11.06
CA LEU A 22 -18.46 0.67 -10.03
C LEU A 22 -18.86 2.15 -9.96
N SER A 23 -17.94 3.08 -10.15
CA SER A 23 -18.23 4.53 -10.20
C SER A 23 -19.15 4.90 -11.36
N VAL A 24 -18.83 4.43 -12.58
CA VAL A 24 -19.62 4.72 -13.78
C VAL A 24 -21.00 4.07 -13.71
N GLN A 25 -21.06 2.84 -13.21
CA GLN A 25 -22.31 2.07 -13.15
C GLN A 25 -23.21 2.47 -11.98
N ASN A 26 -22.66 3.01 -10.88
CA ASN A 26 -23.41 3.46 -9.71
C ASN A 26 -23.37 4.98 -9.60
N ALA A 27 -23.81 5.67 -10.66
CA ALA A 27 -23.92 7.13 -10.70
C ALA A 27 -25.05 7.67 -9.81
N THR A 28 -25.96 6.81 -9.34
CA THR A 28 -26.98 7.17 -8.37
C THR A 28 -26.31 7.53 -7.03
N PRO A 29 -26.59 8.71 -6.46
CA PRO A 29 -26.00 9.08 -5.20
C PRO A 29 -26.46 8.15 -4.07
N VAL A 30 -25.53 7.79 -3.18
CA VAL A 30 -25.87 7.06 -1.95
C VAL A 30 -25.84 8.01 -0.76
N SER A 31 -26.80 7.85 0.14
CA SER A 31 -26.87 8.60 1.38
C SER A 31 -26.10 7.84 2.46
N LEU A 32 -24.98 8.37 2.93
CA LEU A 32 -24.32 7.81 4.12
C LEU A 32 -25.09 8.27 5.34
N LYS A 33 -25.61 7.33 6.13
CA LYS A 33 -26.21 7.66 7.42
C LYS A 33 -25.14 7.52 8.50
N PHE A 34 -24.59 8.62 8.96
CA PHE A 34 -23.61 8.62 10.05
C PHE A 34 -24.32 8.68 11.39
N LEU A 35 -24.49 7.53 12.05
CA LEU A 35 -25.03 7.37 13.41
C LEU A 35 -26.43 7.99 13.63
N LEU A 36 -26.53 9.32 13.66
CA LEU A 36 -27.76 10.12 13.82
C LEU A 36 -28.02 11.12 12.67
N PHE A 37 -27.04 11.37 11.79
CA PHE A 37 -27.13 12.36 10.71
C PHE A 37 -27.22 11.70 9.34
N GLU A 38 -28.09 12.24 8.49
CA GLU A 38 -28.08 11.95 7.06
C GLU A 38 -26.96 12.77 6.43
N SER A 39 -25.96 12.10 5.85
CA SER A 39 -24.91 12.76 5.08
C SER A 39 -25.46 13.26 3.76
N VAL A 40 -24.72 14.16 3.12
CA VAL A 40 -25.04 14.57 1.76
C VAL A 40 -25.01 13.35 0.83
N GLN A 41 -25.79 13.41 -0.23
CA GLN A 41 -25.78 12.41 -1.28
C GLN A 41 -24.42 12.43 -1.99
N ILE A 42 -23.63 11.36 -1.83
CA ILE A 42 -22.29 11.25 -2.44
C ILE A 42 -22.30 10.07 -3.44
N PRO A 43 -21.79 10.26 -4.68
CA PRO A 43 -21.60 9.17 -5.63
C PRO A 43 -20.69 8.07 -5.09
N VAL A 44 -21.02 6.81 -5.40
CA VAL A 44 -20.27 5.62 -4.93
C VAL A 44 -18.79 5.67 -5.33
N GLY A 45 -18.48 6.22 -6.52
CA GLY A 45 -17.10 6.40 -6.96
C GLY A 45 -16.25 7.25 -6.00
N ILE A 46 -16.83 8.31 -5.43
CA ILE A 46 -16.13 9.19 -4.49
C ILE A 46 -15.86 8.46 -3.18
N LEU A 47 -16.82 7.67 -2.68
CA LEU A 47 -16.65 6.83 -1.49
C LEU A 47 -15.52 5.83 -1.66
N LEU A 48 -15.51 5.12 -2.80
CA LEU A 48 -14.51 4.12 -3.10
C LEU A 48 -13.12 4.73 -3.24
N ALA A 49 -13.00 5.88 -3.91
CA ALA A 49 -11.73 6.61 -4.02
C ALA A 49 -11.22 7.08 -2.65
N PHE A 50 -12.11 7.59 -1.80
CA PHE A 50 -11.76 8.01 -0.44
C PHE A 50 -11.32 6.82 0.43
N SER A 51 -12.05 5.71 0.37
CA SER A 51 -11.71 4.46 1.08
C SER A 51 -10.35 3.91 0.63
N ALA A 52 -10.10 3.89 -0.69
CA ALA A 52 -8.83 3.42 -1.23
C ALA A 52 -7.66 4.28 -0.73
N SER A 53 -7.83 5.60 -0.74
CA SER A 53 -6.83 6.55 -0.29
C SER A 53 -6.52 6.40 1.21
N LEU A 54 -7.56 6.28 2.05
CA LEU A 54 -7.42 6.00 3.48
C LEU A 54 -6.73 4.67 3.75
N GLY A 55 -7.07 3.62 3.00
CA GLY A 55 -6.44 2.31 3.13
C GLY A 55 -4.93 2.36 2.85
N LEU A 56 -4.52 3.09 1.82
CA LEU A 56 -3.10 3.30 1.51
C LEU A 56 -2.37 4.11 2.59
N LEU A 57 -2.98 5.19 3.10
CA LEU A 57 -2.42 5.99 4.19
C LEU A 57 -2.33 5.20 5.50
N ALA A 58 -3.35 4.41 5.83
CA ALA A 58 -3.34 3.53 7.00
C ALA A 58 -2.27 2.45 6.87
N GLY A 59 -2.03 1.92 5.65
CA GLY A 59 -0.94 1.00 5.37
C GLY A 59 0.44 1.56 5.72
N LEU A 60 0.64 2.88 5.57
CA LEU A 60 1.87 3.56 5.97
C LEU A 60 2.10 3.52 7.49
N LEU A 61 1.03 3.53 8.28
CA LEU A 61 1.11 3.44 9.74
C LEU A 61 1.41 2.02 10.24
N ILE A 62 1.03 1.01 9.45
CA ILE A 62 1.17 -0.42 9.80
C ILE A 62 2.52 -0.98 9.37
N LEU A 63 3.14 -0.42 8.32
CA LEU A 63 4.45 -0.89 7.84
C LEU A 63 5.57 -0.49 8.81
N PRO A 64 6.32 -1.45 9.40
CA PRO A 64 7.46 -1.12 10.23
C PRO A 64 8.56 -0.49 9.35
N TRP A 65 8.92 0.75 9.67
CA TRP A 65 9.89 1.57 8.91
C TRP A 65 11.32 1.00 8.90
N GLY A 66 11.65 0.03 9.76
CA GLY A 66 13.02 -0.42 10.01
C GLY A 66 13.28 -1.89 9.73
N SER A 67 13.95 -2.19 8.61
CA SER A 67 14.84 -3.36 8.52
C SER A 67 15.84 -3.22 7.37
N ASN A 68 16.53 -2.10 7.32
CA ASN A 68 17.81 -1.98 6.62
C ASN A 68 18.93 -2.47 7.54
N LYS A 69 19.06 -3.81 7.67
CA LYS A 69 20.33 -4.38 8.14
C LYS A 69 21.30 -4.36 6.96
N THR A 70 21.98 -3.24 6.74
CA THR A 70 23.25 -3.26 6.02
C THR A 70 24.21 -4.07 6.90
N SER A 71 24.51 -5.30 6.51
CA SER A 71 25.58 -6.05 7.16
C SER A 71 26.87 -5.25 7.00
N PRO A 72 27.54 -4.84 8.10
CA PRO A 72 28.90 -4.37 8.00
C PRO A 72 29.71 -5.51 7.38
N PHE A 73 30.43 -5.22 6.30
CA PHE A 73 31.39 -6.14 5.72
C PHE A 73 32.27 -6.68 6.85
N SER A 74 32.17 -7.99 7.12
CA SER A 74 33.01 -8.64 8.11
C SER A 74 34.40 -8.73 7.52
N GLU A 75 35.32 -7.92 8.05
CA GLU A 75 36.73 -8.00 7.70
C GLU A 75 37.19 -9.45 7.91
N PRO A 76 37.83 -10.09 6.91
CA PRO A 76 38.25 -11.47 7.02
C PRO A 76 39.23 -11.64 8.19
N GLN A 77 38.81 -12.37 9.23
CA GLN A 77 39.62 -12.68 10.42
C GLN A 77 40.82 -13.60 10.11
N ASP A 78 41.00 -14.02 8.86
CA ASP A 78 42.09 -14.87 8.40
C ASP A 78 43.26 -14.09 7.79
N LEU A 79 43.18 -12.75 7.73
CA LEU A 79 44.32 -11.88 7.49
C LEU A 79 45.17 -11.76 8.77
N ASP A 80 45.75 -12.87 9.20
CA ASP A 80 46.84 -12.87 10.19
C ASP A 80 48.15 -12.60 9.44
N PRO A 81 48.78 -11.42 9.62
CA PRO A 81 50.02 -11.07 8.92
C PRO A 81 51.18 -12.01 9.26
N SER A 82 51.14 -12.70 10.40
CA SER A 82 52.18 -13.62 10.87
C SER A 82 52.12 -15.01 10.26
N ARG A 83 51.11 -15.30 9.41
CA ARG A 83 50.99 -16.59 8.73
C ARG A 83 52.05 -16.84 7.65
N TRP A 84 52.72 -15.79 7.20
CA TRP A 84 53.66 -15.83 6.07
C TRP A 84 55.13 -15.67 6.50
N ASP A 85 55.39 -15.70 7.80
CA ASP A 85 56.71 -15.65 8.43
C ASP A 85 57.18 -17.06 8.85
#